data_AF-A0A917IED3-F1
#
_entry.id   AF-A0A917IED3-F1
#
_cell.length_a   1.000
_cell.length_b   1.000
_cell.length_c   1.000
_cell.angle_alpha   90.00
_cell.angle_beta   90.00
_cell.angle_gamma   90.00
#
_symmetry.space_group_name_H-M   'P 1'
#
loop_
_entity.id
_entity.type
_entity.pdbx_description
1 polymer ?
#
loop_
_entity_poly.entity_id
_entity_poly.type
_entity_poly.pdbx_seq_one_letter_code
_entity_poly.pdbx_strand_id
1 'polypeptide(L)'
;MATQIATAQAARIRALVVVGVALLATGLYSVATLFFSIFARYMYVEDLDLGLDENTVFVLTRITPTDRGIVILGGILALLGVAALVAAAVRGRRRTGFVPRTSKSRRHP
;
A
#
# COMPACT_ATOMS: atom_id res chain seq x y z
N MET A 1 23.74 16.23 -22.52
CA MET A 1 22.54 16.66 -21.77
C MET A 1 21.40 15.63 -21.80
N ALA A 2 21.00 15.08 -22.96
CA ALA A 2 19.86 14.14 -23.06
C ALA A 2 19.98 12.88 -22.18
N THR A 3 21.19 12.33 -22.01
CA THR A 3 21.47 11.14 -21.19
C THR A 3 21.23 11.37 -19.69
N GLN A 4 21.54 12.56 -19.17
CA GLN A 4 21.32 12.91 -17.76
C GLN A 4 19.82 13.06 -17.41
N ILE A 5 19.02 13.55 -18.37
CA ILE A 5 17.57 13.69 -18.18
C ILE A 5 16.90 12.31 -18.14
N ALA A 6 17.37 11.38 -18.97
CA ALA A 6 16.83 10.02 -19.03
C ALA A 6 17.09 9.21 -17.74
N THR A 7 18.28 9.35 -17.14
CA THR A 7 18.66 8.66 -15.89
C THR A 7 17.94 9.24 -14.68
N ALA A 8 17.83 10.57 -14.58
CA ALA A 8 17.09 11.25 -13.51
C ALA A 8 15.61 10.84 -13.50
N GLN A 9 15.00 10.70 -14.68
CA GLN A 9 13.60 10.30 -14.79
C GLN A 9 13.38 8.82 -14.43
N ALA A 10 14.32 7.93 -14.78
CA ALA A 10 14.28 6.53 -14.36
C ALA A 10 14.44 6.37 -12.83
N ALA A 11 15.32 7.15 -12.21
CA ALA A 11 15.49 7.19 -10.76
C ALA A 11 14.20 7.65 -10.06
N ARG A 12 13.50 8.67 -10.59
CA ARG A 12 12.21 9.13 -10.05
C ARG A 12 11.11 8.06 -10.12
N ILE A 13 11.05 7.28 -11.20
CA ILE A 13 10.08 6.17 -11.31
C ILE A 13 10.40 5.10 -10.27
N ARG A 14 11.66 4.71 -10.12
CA ARG A 14 12.07 3.74 -9.09
C ARG A 14 11.73 4.24 -7.68
N ALA A 15 12.02 5.51 -7.37
CA ALA A 15 11.68 6.11 -6.10
C ALA A 15 10.16 6.06 -5.82
N LEU A 16 9.33 6.39 -6.81
CA LEU A 16 7.86 6.28 -6.68
C LEU A 16 7.39 4.86 -6.42
N VAL A 17 8.00 3.86 -7.06
CA VAL A 17 7.69 2.45 -6.80
C VAL A 17 8.06 2.07 -5.38
N VAL A 18 9.28 2.38 -4.94
CA VAL A 18 9.75 2.03 -3.59
C VAL A 18 8.89 2.69 -2.52
N VAL A 19 8.65 4.00 -2.65
CA VAL A 19 7.78 4.75 -1.73
C VAL A 19 6.36 4.20 -1.76
N GLY A 20 5.82 3.93 -2.95
CA GLY A 20 4.48 3.36 -3.11
C GLY A 20 4.32 2.02 -2.41
N VAL A 21 5.27 1.10 -2.61
CA VAL A 21 5.29 -0.20 -1.93
C VAL A 21 5.43 -0.04 -0.42
N ALA A 22 6.34 0.82 0.05
CA ALA A 22 6.56 1.04 1.48
C ALA A 22 5.32 1.59 2.19
N LEU A 23 4.66 2.59 1.60
CA LEU A 23 3.42 3.16 2.13
C LEU A 23 2.28 2.13 2.13
N LEU A 24 2.15 1.37 1.04
CA LEU A 24 1.15 0.33 0.93
C LEU A 24 1.35 -0.78 1.96
N ALA A 25 2.57 -1.30 2.08
CA ALA A 25 2.91 -2.34 3.04
C ALA A 25 2.70 -1.87 4.48
N THR A 26 3.15 -0.65 4.82
CA THR A 26 2.98 -0.08 6.16
C THR A 26 1.50 0.09 6.50
N GLY A 27 0.70 0.64 5.58
CA GLY A 27 -0.74 0.81 5.76
C GLY A 27 -1.46 -0.51 5.97
N LEU A 28 -1.22 -1.50 5.10
CA LEU A 28 -1.82 -2.83 5.23
C LEU A 28 -1.37 -3.55 6.50
N TYR A 29 -0.09 -3.47 6.84
CA TYR A 29 0.46 -4.10 8.04
C TYR A 29 -0.14 -3.51 9.32
N SER A 30 -0.32 -2.19 9.39
CA SER A 30 -0.97 -1.54 10.54
C SER A 30 -2.41 -2.02 10.75
N VAL A 31 -3.20 -2.12 9.67
CA VAL A 31 -4.58 -2.60 9.73
C VAL A 31 -4.63 -4.08 10.12
N ALA A 32 -3.78 -4.92 9.51
CA ALA A 32 -3.70 -6.34 9.84
C ALA A 32 -3.31 -6.56 11.30
N THR A 33 -2.30 -5.83 11.79
CA THR A 33 -1.84 -5.91 13.19
C THR A 33 -2.96 -5.54 14.16
N LEU A 34 -3.73 -4.50 13.84
CA LEU A 34 -4.87 -4.10 14.64
C LEU A 34 -5.96 -5.17 14.67
N PHE A 35 -6.29 -5.75 13.52
CA PHE A 35 -7.23 -6.87 13.45
C PHE A 35 -6.76 -8.05 14.32
N PHE A 36 -5.50 -8.47 14.18
CA PHE A 36 -4.93 -9.54 15.00
C PHE A 36 -4.96 -9.22 16.50
N SER A 37 -4.66 -7.98 16.88
CA SER A 37 -4.71 -7.53 18.28
C SER A 37 -6.13 -7.61 18.85
N ILE A 38 -7.15 -7.17 18.09
CA ILE A 38 -8.56 -7.26 18.50
C ILE A 38 -8.98 -8.73 18.62
N PHE A 39 -8.68 -9.57 17.62
CA PHE A 39 -9.02 -11.00 17.67
C PHE A 39 -8.37 -11.71 18.85
N ALA A 40 -7.08 -11.46 19.09
CA ALA A 40 -6.38 -12.02 20.24
C ALA A 40 -7.05 -11.56 21.54
N ARG A 41 -7.37 -10.28 21.67
CA ARG A 41 -8.01 -9.73 22.86
C ARG A 41 -9.38 -10.34 23.14
N TYR A 42 -10.19 -10.57 22.10
CA TYR A 42 -11.46 -11.27 22.25
C TYR A 42 -11.27 -12.72 22.69
N MET A 43 -10.44 -13.49 21.98
CA MET A 43 -10.18 -14.90 22.27
C MET A 43 -9.59 -15.11 23.68
N TYR A 44 -8.60 -14.31 24.10
CA TYR A 44 -8.03 -14.43 25.44
C TYR A 44 -9.02 -14.08 26.56
N VAL A 45 -9.95 -13.15 26.33
CA VAL A 45 -10.93 -12.79 27.36
C VAL A 45 -12.03 -13.84 27.47
N GLU A 46 -12.43 -14.46 26.34
CA GLU A 46 -13.43 -15.53 26.30
C GLU A 46 -12.87 -16.85 26.85
N ASP A 47 -11.64 -17.22 26.47
CA ASP A 47 -11.06 -18.54 26.81
C ASP A 47 -10.50 -18.62 28.24
N LEU A 48 -10.02 -17.52 28.83
CA LEU A 48 -9.42 -17.57 30.17
C LEU A 48 -10.45 -17.52 31.31
N ASP A 49 -11.75 -17.33 31.01
CA ASP A 49 -12.85 -17.19 31.97
C ASP A 49 -12.40 -16.45 33.25
N LEU A 50 -11.90 -15.23 33.07
CA LEU A 50 -11.12 -14.48 34.06
C LEU A 50 -11.92 -14.06 35.30
N GLY A 51 -13.18 -14.51 35.44
CA GLY A 51 -14.10 -14.09 36.50
C GLY A 51 -14.36 -12.58 36.49
N LEU A 52 -14.13 -11.93 35.34
CA LEU A 52 -14.30 -10.48 35.19
C LEU A 52 -15.78 -10.15 35.04
N ASP A 53 -16.18 -9.06 35.68
CA ASP A 53 -17.52 -8.50 35.47
C ASP A 53 -17.72 -8.11 33.99
N GLU A 54 -18.96 -8.23 33.51
CA GLU A 54 -19.35 -7.94 32.13
C GLU A 54 -18.93 -6.54 31.66
N ASN A 55 -18.96 -5.54 32.56
CA ASN A 55 -18.54 -4.18 32.25
C ASN A 55 -17.01 -4.10 32.02
N THR A 56 -16.23 -4.86 32.78
CA THR A 56 -14.78 -4.95 32.59
C THR A 56 -14.42 -5.63 31.26
N VAL A 57 -15.11 -6.71 30.92
CA VAL A 57 -14.98 -7.39 29.61
C VAL A 57 -15.34 -6.44 28.46
N PHE A 58 -16.42 -5.67 28.61
CA PHE A 58 -16.84 -4.68 27.62
C PHE A 58 -15.80 -3.57 27.41
N VAL A 59 -15.21 -3.05 28.49
CA VAL A 59 -14.16 -2.03 28.39
C VAL A 59 -12.88 -2.57 27.73
N LEU A 60 -12.54 -3.83 27.97
CA LEU A 60 -11.38 -4.49 27.36
C LEU A 60 -11.60 -4.77 25.87
N THR A 61 -12.78 -5.21 25.48
CA THR A 61 -13.07 -5.66 24.10
C THR A 61 -13.57 -4.56 23.18
N ARG A 62 -13.92 -3.38 23.71
CA ARG A 62 -14.38 -2.26 22.88
C ARG A 62 -13.29 -1.74 21.95
N ILE A 63 -13.71 -1.35 20.75
CA ILE A 63 -12.86 -0.60 19.81
C ILE A 63 -12.61 0.80 20.38
N THR A 64 -11.35 1.11 20.63
CA THR A 64 -10.91 2.40 21.16
C THR A 64 -10.87 3.47 20.05
N PRO A 65 -10.88 4.77 20.40
CA PRO A 65 -10.65 5.84 19.43
C PRO A 65 -9.29 5.69 18.73
N THR A 66 -8.28 5.19 19.43
CA THR A 66 -6.94 4.90 18.88
C THR A 66 -7.02 3.84 17.78
N ASP A 67 -7.81 2.78 17.98
CA ASP A 67 -7.99 1.72 16.98
C ASP A 67 -8.59 2.30 15.67
N ARG A 68 -9.60 3.15 15.80
CA ARG A 68 -10.18 3.86 14.64
C ARG A 68 -9.14 4.74 13.96
N GLY A 69 -8.32 5.44 14.73
CA GLY A 69 -7.23 6.27 14.22
C GLY A 69 -6.21 5.46 13.41
N ILE A 70 -5.80 4.29 13.90
CA ILE A 70 -4.87 3.38 13.20
C ILE A 70 -5.48 2.88 11.90
N VAL A 71 -6.76 2.49 11.89
CA VAL A 71 -7.44 2.05 10.66
C VAL A 71 -7.50 3.17 9.62
N ILE A 72 -7.86 4.39 10.03
CA ILE A 72 -7.94 5.55 9.14
C ILE A 72 -6.55 5.88 8.57
N LEU A 73 -5.54 5.98 9.44
CA LEU A 73 -4.18 6.30 9.03
C LEU A 73 -3.60 5.21 8.11
N GLY A 74 -3.78 3.94 8.47
CA GLY A 74 -3.36 2.79 7.66
C GLY A 74 -4.04 2.79 6.29
N GLY A 75 -5.33 3.10 6.24
CA GLY A 75 -6.08 3.28 5.00
C GLY A 75 -5.54 4.42 4.13
N ILE A 76 -5.25 5.59 4.72
CA ILE A 76 -4.65 6.73 4.02
C ILE A 76 -3.29 6.35 3.43
N LEU A 77 -2.42 5.71 4.22
CA LEU A 77 -1.11 5.27 3.77
C LEU A 77 -1.22 4.26 2.62
N ALA A 78 -2.14 3.30 2.72
CA ALA A 78 -2.40 2.33 1.66
C ALA A 78 -2.86 3.02 0.37
N LEU A 79 -3.80 3.97 0.45
CA LEU A 79 -4.28 4.73 -0.70
C LEU A 79 -3.18 5.57 -1.35
N LEU A 80 -2.35 6.25 -0.56
CA LEU A 80 -1.20 6.99 -1.05
C LEU A 80 -0.18 6.06 -1.75
N GLY A 81 0.05 4.87 -1.18
CA GLY A 81 0.87 3.83 -1.77
C GLY A 81 0.35 3.39 -3.14
N VAL A 82 -0.94 3.08 -3.25
CA VAL A 82 -1.59 2.75 -4.53
C VAL A 82 -1.46 3.88 -5.53
N ALA A 83 -1.73 5.13 -5.12
CA ALA A 83 -1.64 6.29 -6.00
C ALA A 83 -0.21 6.48 -6.56
N ALA A 84 0.82 6.29 -5.73
CA ALA A 84 2.22 6.35 -6.16
C ALA A 84 2.56 5.25 -7.17
N LEU A 85 2.07 4.03 -6.97
CA LEU A 85 2.25 2.91 -7.90
C LEU A 85 1.54 3.15 -9.23
N VAL A 86 0.31 3.67 -9.21
CA VAL A 86 -0.43 4.05 -10.43
C VAL A 86 0.33 5.15 -11.17
N ALA A 87 0.83 6.17 -10.47
CA ALA A 87 1.63 7.23 -11.09
C ALA A 87 2.92 6.70 -11.73
N ALA A 88 3.59 5.74 -11.08
CA ALA A 88 4.76 5.07 -11.63
C ALA A 88 4.42 4.26 -12.90
N ALA A 89 3.32 3.49 -12.88
CA ALA A 89 2.86 2.69 -14.00
C ALA A 89 2.48 3.54 -15.22
N VAL A 90 1.76 4.65 -15.01
CA VAL A 90 1.39 5.60 -16.08
C VAL A 90 2.63 6.22 -16.72
N ARG A 91 3.62 6.61 -15.90
CA ARG A 91 4.90 7.16 -16.40
C ARG A 91 5.75 6.12 -17.12
N GLY A 92 5.68 4.86 -16.71
CA GLY A 92 6.35 3.73 -17.38
C GLY A 92 5.76 3.41 -18.75
N ARG A 93 4.43 3.34 -18.88
CA ARG A 93 3.73 3.01 -20.14
C ARG A 93 4.00 4.01 -21.27
N ARG A 94 4.20 5.30 -20.97
CA ARG A 94 4.56 6.30 -21.98
C ARG A 94 5.88 5.99 -22.70
N ARG A 95 6.77 5.16 -22.14
CA ARG A 95 8.03 4.75 -22.79
C ARG A 95 7.88 3.52 -23.69
N THR A 96 6.96 2.60 -23.40
CA THR A 96 6.78 1.37 -24.20
C THR A 96 5.89 1.55 -25.43
N GLY A 97 5.13 2.65 -25.51
CA GLY A 97 4.24 2.95 -26.64
C GLY A 97 4.93 3.42 -27.93
N PHE A 98 6.24 3.65 -27.93
CA PHE A 98 6.99 4.07 -29.12
C PHE A 98 7.73 2.87 -29.73
N VAL A 99 6.97 1.93 -30.32
CA VAL A 99 7.52 0.99 -31.30
C VAL A 99 7.21 1.58 -32.66
N PRO A 100 8.17 2.18 -33.39
CA PRO A 100 7.93 2.56 -34.76
C PRO A 100 7.66 1.27 -35.53
N ARG A 101 6.43 1.13 -36.06
CA ARG A 101 6.14 0.20 -37.15
C ARG A 101 7.04 0.61 -38.31
N THR A 102 8.23 0.02 -38.39
CA THR A 102 9.05 0.13 -39.58
C THR A 102 8.29 -0.60 -40.68
N SER A 103 7.70 0.19 -41.58
CA SER A 103 7.05 -0.28 -42.78
C SER A 103 8.09 -1.09 -43.56
N LYS A 104 7.81 -2.37 -43.73
CA LYS A 104 8.57 -3.24 -44.63
C LYS A 104 8.16 -2.89 -46.07
N SER A 105 8.55 -1.70 -46.52
CA SER A 105 8.58 -1.33 -47.94
C SER A 105 9.89 -1.87 -48.54
N ARG A 106 9.94 -3.17 -48.80
CA ARG A 106 10.86 -3.72 -49.80
C ARG A 106 10.07 -3.90 -51.10
N ARG A 107 10.10 -2.85 -51.93
CA ARG A 107 9.89 -2.95 -53.37
C ARG A 107 11.17 -3.49 -54.01
N HIS A 108 11.00 -4.53 -54.83
CA HIS A 108 11.67 -4.82 -56.12
C HIS A 108 13.19 -5.08 -56.11
N PRO A 109 13.75 -5.76 -57.15
CA PRO A 109 13.31 -5.93 -58.55
C PRO A 109 12.22 -6.98 -58.79
#